data_AF-A0ABD3CQ86-F1
#
_entry.id   AF-A0ABD3CQ86-F1
#
_cell.length_a   1.000
_cell.length_b   1.000
_cell.length_c   1.000
_cell.angle_alpha   90.00
_cell.angle_beta   90.00
_cell.angle_gamma   90.00
#
_symmetry.space_group_name_H-M   'P 1'
#
loop_
_entity.id
_entity.type
_entity.pdbx_description
1 polymer ?
#
loop_
_entity_poly.entity_id
_entity_poly.type
_entity_poly.pdbx_seq_one_letter_code
_entity_poly.pdbx_strand_id
1 'polypeptide(L)'
;MTNEGLVKVDLSLSSNDCVVGSRLYGPGCFGNEPFFVAREPNNPDAEEDDGFVVAYVHDENAQESKFLVMDAKSPKLEIVGVVKLPGKVPTCFHGLFVHESQLNKL
;
A
#
# COMPACT_ATOMS: atom_id res chain seq x y z
N MET A 1 -17.31 -8.26 0.96
CA MET A 1 -16.25 -7.71 0.10
C MET A 1 -14.96 -8.34 0.53
N THR A 2 -14.34 -9.15 -0.33
CA THR A 2 -13.03 -9.75 -0.05
C THR A 2 -11.97 -8.78 -0.56
N ASN A 3 -11.03 -8.38 0.30
CA ASN A 3 -10.01 -7.38 -0.05
C ASN A 3 -8.76 -8.09 -0.62
N GLU A 4 -8.91 -8.67 -1.81
CA GLU A 4 -7.95 -9.62 -2.42
C GLU A 4 -6.79 -8.95 -3.17
N GLY A 5 -6.81 -7.62 -3.28
CA GLY A 5 -5.79 -6.88 -4.01
C GLY A 5 -5.96 -5.36 -3.95
N LEU A 6 -5.14 -4.69 -4.74
CA LEU A 6 -5.07 -3.24 -4.88
C LEU A 6 -5.14 -2.86 -6.35
N VAL A 7 -5.76 -1.72 -6.63
CA VAL A 7 -5.79 -1.08 -7.93
C VAL A 7 -5.40 0.39 -7.74
N LYS A 8 -4.50 0.87 -8.58
CA LYS A 8 -4.11 2.28 -8.70
C LYS A 8 -4.75 2.85 -9.95
N VAL A 9 -5.41 3.98 -9.79
CA VAL A 9 -6.14 4.68 -10.83
C VAL A 9 -5.54 6.07 -11.01
N ASP A 10 -5.27 6.47 -12.24
CA ASP A 10 -4.88 7.83 -12.60
C ASP A 10 -6.09 8.60 -13.14
N LEU A 11 -6.54 9.58 -12.36
CA LEU A 11 -7.73 10.37 -12.66
C LEU A 11 -7.48 11.48 -13.68
N SER A 12 -6.22 11.76 -14.04
CA SER A 12 -5.88 12.71 -15.10
C SER A 12 -6.15 12.15 -16.50
N LEU A 13 -6.22 10.82 -16.62
CA LEU A 13 -6.51 10.13 -17.87
C LEU A 13 -7.99 10.23 -18.21
N SER A 14 -8.30 10.77 -19.39
CA SER A 14 -9.67 10.91 -19.90
C SER A 14 -10.20 9.65 -20.60
N SER A 15 -9.46 8.54 -20.58
CA SER A 15 -9.83 7.26 -21.20
C SER A 15 -10.76 6.44 -20.29
N ASN A 16 -11.51 5.51 -20.90
CA ASN A 16 -12.31 4.52 -20.15
C ASN A 16 -11.44 3.53 -19.36
N ASP A 17 -10.13 3.48 -19.64
CA ASP A 17 -9.15 2.73 -18.86
C ASP A 17 -8.21 3.73 -18.19
N CYS A 18 -8.34 3.85 -16.87
CA CYS A 18 -7.53 4.70 -16.01
C CYS A 18 -6.73 3.87 -15.00
N VAL A 19 -6.72 2.54 -15.14
CA VAL A 19 -5.96 1.65 -14.26
C VAL A 19 -4.50 1.66 -14.67
N VAL A 20 -3.67 2.32 -13.86
CA VAL A 20 -2.22 2.44 -14.12
C VAL A 20 -1.38 1.47 -13.31
N GLY A 21 -2.00 0.79 -12.33
CA GLY A 21 -1.36 -0.34 -11.67
C GLY A 21 -2.30 -1.22 -10.87
N SER A 22 -1.88 -2.45 -10.62
CA SER A 22 -2.65 -3.37 -9.77
C SER A 22 -1.78 -4.47 -9.16
N ARG A 23 -2.27 -5.04 -8.06
CA ARG A 23 -1.69 -6.22 -7.43
C ARG A 23 -2.75 -7.06 -6.76
N LEU A 24 -2.82 -8.34 -7.13
CA LEU A 24 -3.50 -9.36 -6.36
C LEU A 24 -2.55 -9.90 -5.29
N TYR A 25 -3.04 -10.12 -4.08
CA TYR A 25 -2.23 -10.68 -2.98
C TYR A 25 -2.02 -12.20 -3.10
N GLY A 26 -2.86 -12.86 -3.91
CA GLY A 26 -2.88 -14.30 -4.09
C GLY A 26 -4.07 -14.96 -3.38
N PRO A 27 -4.38 -16.22 -3.71
CA PRO A 27 -5.54 -16.93 -3.14
C PRO A 27 -5.46 -17.05 -1.62
N GLY A 28 -6.54 -16.70 -0.92
CA GLY A 28 -6.61 -16.75 0.55
C GLY A 28 -5.82 -15.65 1.27
N CYS A 29 -5.30 -14.66 0.53
CA CYS A 29 -4.61 -13.50 1.09
C CYS A 29 -5.51 -12.26 1.02
N PHE A 30 -5.64 -11.55 2.14
CA PHE A 30 -6.52 -10.40 2.27
C PHE A 30 -5.78 -9.20 2.87
N GLY A 31 -5.89 -8.05 2.22
CA GLY A 31 -5.29 -6.80 2.67
C GLY A 31 -6.20 -5.96 3.56
N ASN A 32 -5.60 -5.09 4.36
CA ASN A 32 -6.27 -3.93 4.97
C ASN A 32 -6.18 -2.71 4.04
N GLU A 33 -6.64 -1.54 4.51
CA GLU A 33 -6.48 -0.27 3.80
C GLU A 33 -5.00 -0.02 3.42
N PRO A 34 -4.71 0.32 2.15
CA PRO A 34 -3.38 0.73 1.72
C PRO A 34 -3.09 2.20 2.06
N PHE A 35 -1.82 2.54 2.29
CA PHE A 35 -1.36 3.90 2.55
C PHE A 35 -0.30 4.31 1.54
N PHE A 36 -0.38 5.54 1.03
CA PHE A 36 0.72 6.13 0.29
C PHE A 36 1.73 6.76 1.26
N VAL A 37 3.02 6.56 0.98
CA VAL A 37 4.14 7.15 1.71
C VAL A 37 5.09 7.76 0.69
N ALA A 38 5.14 9.10 0.64
CA ALA A 38 6.01 9.83 -0.26
C ALA A 38 7.49 9.52 0.05
N ARG A 39 8.30 9.37 -1.00
CA ARG A 39 9.76 9.18 -0.87
C ARG A 39 10.42 10.41 -0.28
N GLU A 40 10.03 11.58 -0.78
CA GLU A 40 10.54 12.88 -0.38
C GLU A 40 9.36 13.82 -0.06
N PRO A 41 8.75 13.74 1.15
CA PRO A 41 7.50 14.44 1.47
C PRO A 41 7.60 15.98 1.45
N ASN A 42 8.81 16.52 1.43
CA ASN A 42 9.07 17.97 1.41
C ASN A 42 9.64 18.45 0.06
N ASN A 43 9.73 17.58 -0.95
CA ASN A 43 10.20 17.95 -2.28
C ASN A 43 9.00 18.36 -3.15
N PRO A 44 8.82 19.66 -3.46
CA PRO A 44 7.70 20.13 -4.27
C PRO A 44 7.81 19.74 -5.75
N ASP A 45 8.99 19.34 -6.21
CA ASP A 45 9.26 18.93 -7.59
C ASP A 45 9.09 17.41 -7.78
N ALA A 46 8.78 16.66 -6.72
CA ALA A 46 8.48 15.23 -6.80
C ALA A 46 7.11 15.01 -7.44
N GLU A 47 7.02 14.01 -8.31
CA GLU A 47 5.75 13.55 -8.87
C GLU A 47 4.81 13.08 -7.73
N GLU A 48 3.50 13.29 -7.88
CA GLU A 48 2.49 12.96 -6.86
C GLU A 48 2.62 11.53 -6.32
N ASP A 49 2.96 10.59 -7.20
CA ASP A 49 3.05 9.16 -6.90
C ASP A 49 4.47 8.67 -6.61
N ASP A 50 5.47 9.54 -6.48
CA ASP A 50 6.84 9.14 -6.14
C ASP A 50 6.95 8.74 -4.67
N GLY A 51 6.84 7.44 -4.45
CA GLY A 51 6.89 6.86 -3.13
C GLY A 51 6.49 5.41 -3.13
N PHE A 52 5.82 5.03 -2.05
CA PHE A 52 5.47 3.66 -1.76
C PHE A 52 3.99 3.54 -1.43
N VAL A 53 3.39 2.42 -1.81
CA VAL A 53 2.13 1.97 -1.25
C VAL A 53 2.44 0.87 -0.24
N VAL A 54 1.94 1.02 0.98
CA VAL A 54 2.13 0.05 2.06
C VAL A 54 0.80 -0.54 2.50
N ALA A 55 0.79 -1.82 2.86
CA ALA A 55 -0.43 -2.49 3.29
C ALA A 55 -0.13 -3.66 4.24
N TYR A 56 -1.01 -3.87 5.21
CA TYR A 56 -1.05 -5.12 5.98
C TYR A 56 -1.81 -6.18 5.19
N VAL A 57 -1.22 -7.35 5.04
CA VAL A 57 -1.83 -8.50 4.35
C VAL A 57 -1.81 -9.71 5.28
N HIS A 58 -2.95 -10.38 5.40
CA HIS A 58 -3.08 -11.64 6.12
C HIS A 58 -3.24 -12.79 5.13
N ASP A 59 -2.38 -13.79 5.23
CA ASP A 59 -2.45 -15.05 4.51
C ASP A 59 -3.17 -16.07 5.39
N GLU A 60 -4.41 -16.41 5.04
CA GLU A 60 -5.21 -17.36 5.80
C GLU A 60 -4.74 -18.80 5.61
N ASN A 61 -4.01 -19.11 4.55
CA ASN A 61 -3.47 -20.45 4.35
C ASN A 61 -2.31 -20.72 5.32
N ALA A 62 -1.42 -19.73 5.46
CA ALA A 62 -0.28 -19.80 6.37
C ALA A 62 -0.60 -19.36 7.80
N GLN A 63 -1.75 -18.70 8.02
CA GLN A 63 -2.12 -18.02 9.26
C GLN A 63 -1.08 -16.95 9.68
N GLU A 64 -0.52 -16.23 8.70
CA GLU A 64 0.53 -15.23 8.91
C GLU A 64 0.07 -13.84 8.48
N SER A 65 0.58 -12.80 9.13
CA SER A 65 0.42 -11.40 8.68
C SER A 65 1.75 -10.82 8.24
N LYS A 66 1.71 -10.03 7.18
CA LYS A 66 2.86 -9.36 6.56
C LYS A 66 2.53 -7.88 6.37
N PHE A 67 3.53 -7.03 6.51
CA PHE A 67 3.47 -5.64 6.08
C PHE A 67 4.25 -5.53 4.76
N LEU A 68 3.55 -5.18 3.69
CA LEU A 68 4.11 -5.04 2.35
C LEU A 68 4.49 -3.58 2.11
N VAL A 69 5.64 -3.40 1.47
CA VAL A 69 6.08 -2.12 0.90
C VAL A 69 6.20 -2.31 -0.60
N MET A 70 5.45 -1.52 -1.36
CA MET A 70 5.34 -1.64 -2.81
C MET A 70 5.75 -0.32 -3.48
N ASP A 71 6.44 -0.39 -4.61
CA ASP A 71 6.71 0.76 -5.45
C ASP A 71 5.40 1.30 -6.05
N ALA A 72 5.07 2.55 -5.73
CA ALA A 72 3.83 3.19 -6.16
C ALA A 72 3.80 3.51 -7.66
N LYS A 73 4.95 3.65 -8.32
CA LYS A 73 5.06 3.95 -9.77
C LYS A 73 5.04 2.70 -10.63
N SER A 74 5.31 1.55 -10.04
CA SER A 74 5.29 0.28 -10.76
C SER A 74 3.85 -0.10 -11.18
N PRO A 75 3.60 -0.44 -12.46
CA PRO A 75 2.29 -0.94 -12.92
C PRO A 75 1.83 -2.23 -12.23
N LYS A 76 2.73 -2.97 -11.60
CA LYS A 76 2.42 -4.19 -10.84
C LYS A 76 2.51 -4.01 -9.33
N LEU A 77 2.62 -2.76 -8.86
CA LEU A 77 2.92 -2.40 -7.47
C LEU A 77 3.99 -3.35 -6.89
N GLU A 78 5.17 -3.37 -7.50
CA GLU A 78 6.22 -4.34 -7.17
C GLU A 78 6.59 -4.28 -5.69
N ILE A 79 6.62 -5.44 -5.04
CA ILE A 79 6.98 -5.53 -3.62
C ILE A 79 8.49 -5.32 -3.50
N VAL A 80 8.87 -4.20 -2.91
CA VAL A 80 10.27 -3.83 -2.65
C VAL A 80 10.70 -4.16 -1.21
N GLY A 81 9.73 -4.49 -0.35
CA GLY A 81 10.00 -4.93 1.02
C GLY A 81 8.84 -5.71 1.63
N VAL A 82 9.16 -6.67 2.50
CA VAL A 82 8.19 -7.45 3.25
C VAL A 82 8.67 -7.59 4.69
N VAL A 83 7.81 -7.21 5.64
CA VAL A 83 8.04 -7.46 7.07
C VAL A 83 7.07 -8.52 7.53
N LYS A 84 7.57 -9.65 8.02
CA LYS A 84 6.74 -10.67 8.69
C LYS A 84 6.38 -10.17 10.08
N LEU A 85 5.10 -10.25 10.44
CA LEU A 85 4.61 -9.82 11.74
C LEU A 85 4.55 -10.98 12.73
N PRO A 86 4.78 -10.73 14.03
CA PRO A 86 4.79 -11.76 15.06
C PRO A 86 3.39 -12.29 15.39
N GLY A 87 2.32 -11.64 14.90
CA GLY A 87 0.94 -12.03 15.15
C GLY A 87 -0.02 -11.48 14.10
N LYS A 88 -1.27 -11.92 14.17
CA LYS A 88 -2.33 -11.48 13.26
C LYS A 88 -2.63 -10.00 13.49
N VAL A 89 -2.62 -9.23 12.41
CA VAL A 89 -3.24 -7.90 12.40
C VAL A 89 -4.73 -8.09 12.16
N PRO A 90 -5.62 -7.66 13.08
CA PRO A 90 -7.05 -7.70 12.84
C PRO A 90 -7.42 -6.93 11.58
N THR A 91 -8.52 -7.31 10.95
CA THR A 91 -9.10 -6.52 9.87
C THR A 91 -9.36 -5.11 10.40
N CYS A 92 -8.68 -4.14 9.80
CA CYS A 92 -8.68 -2.76 10.26
C CYS A 92 -9.62 -1.92 9.38
N PHE A 93 -10.08 -0.78 9.93
CA PHE A 93 -10.76 0.25 9.16
C PHE A 93 -9.71 1.18 8.55
N HIS A 94 -9.40 2.28 9.24
CA HIS A 94 -8.49 3.31 8.72
C HIS A 94 -7.18 3.37 9.50
N GLY A 95 -6.13 3.81 8.82
CA GLY A 95 -4.84 4.15 9.41
C GLY A 95 -4.28 5.48 8.91
N LEU A 96 -3.16 5.88 9.49
CA LEU A 96 -2.43 7.08 9.08
C LEU A 96 -0.93 6.80 9.17
N PHE A 97 -0.19 7.19 8.13
CA PHE A 97 1.25 7.29 8.22
C PHE A 97 1.64 8.70 8.69
N VAL A 98 2.51 8.77 9.71
CA VAL A 98 2.98 10.02 10.28
C VAL A 98 4.51 10.02 10.25
N HIS A 99 5.11 11.06 9.68
CA HIS A 99 6.56 11.19 9.69
C HIS A 99 7.06 11.47 11.12
N GLU A 100 8.25 10.98 11.45
CA GLU A 100 8.91 11.23 12.74
C GLU A 100 8.94 12.73 13.10
N SER A 101 9.21 13.59 12.12
CA SER A 101 9.23 15.05 12.31
C SER A 101 7.88 15.66 12.69
N GLN A 102 6.77 15.01 12.35
CA GLN A 102 5.42 15.39 12.77
C GLN A 102 5.08 14.80 14.14
N LEU A 103 5.51 13.56 14.39
CA LEU A 103 5.29 12.88 15.67
C LEU A 103 6.01 13.60 16.82
N ASN A 104 7.23 14.08 16.60
CA ASN A 104 8.05 14.79 17.59
C ASN A 104 7.56 16.21 17.92
N LYS A 105 6.45 16.67 17.31
CA LYS A 105 5.81 17.96 17.62
C LYS A 105 4.61 17.81 18.57
N LEU A 106 4.24 16.59 18.94
CA LEU A 106 3.29 16.29 20.01
C LEU A 106 3.96 16.40 21.38
#